data_AF-A0A962YIB1-F1
#
_entry.id   AF-A0A962YIB1-F1
#
_cell.length_a   1.000
_cell.length_b   1.000
_cell.length_c   1.000
_cell.angle_alpha   90.00
_cell.angle_beta   90.00
_cell.angle_gamma   90.00
#
_symmetry.space_group_name_H-M   'P 1'
#
loop_
_entity.id
_entity.type
_entity.pdbx_description
1 polymer ?
#
loop_
_entity_poly.entity_id
_entity_poly.type
_entity_poly.pdbx_seq_one_letter_code
_entity_poly.pdbx_strand_id
1 'polypeptide(L)' 'MQTVTSPGVLAGKGIVITRPALQADSICRLLLEHNAVPIAFPTLLIQPVADPALAKARLREL' A
#
# COMPACT_ATOMS: atom_id res chain seq x y z
N MET A 1 -29.74 -20.66 -1.51
CA MET A 1 -28.53 -21.39 -1.92
C MET A 1 -27.34 -20.53 -1.51
N GLN A 2 -26.67 -20.85 -0.40
CA GLN A 2 -25.51 -20.08 0.09
C GLN A 2 -24.31 -20.44 -0.79
N THR A 3 -23.75 -19.47 -1.50
CA THR A 3 -22.53 -19.66 -2.29
C THR A 3 -21.34 -19.72 -1.33
N VAL A 4 -20.84 -20.92 -1.09
CA VAL A 4 -19.55 -21.15 -0.42
C VAL A 4 -18.48 -20.53 -1.31
N THR A 5 -18.02 -19.33 -0.94
CA THR A 5 -16.96 -18.65 -1.67
C THR A 5 -15.66 -19.13 -1.07
N SER A 6 -14.82 -19.80 -1.85
CA SER A 6 -13.47 -20.19 -1.43
C SER A 6 -12.77 -18.96 -0.84
N PRO A 7 -11.98 -19.10 0.24
CA PRO A 7 -11.23 -17.98 0.78
C PRO A 7 -10.43 -17.33 -0.35
N GLY A 8 -10.54 -16.00 -0.49
CA GLY A 8 -9.77 -15.27 -1.50
C GLY A 8 -8.27 -15.56 -1.35
N VAL A 9 -7.49 -15.48 -2.43
CA VAL A 9 -6.07 -15.92 -2.48
C VAL A 9 -5.14 -15.25 -1.45
N LEU A 10 -5.61 -14.22 -0.75
CA LEU A 10 -4.89 -13.47 0.28
C LEU A 10 -5.35 -13.79 1.72
N ALA A 11 -6.45 -14.53 1.89
CA ALA A 11 -7.02 -14.83 3.20
C ALA A 11 -6.00 -15.56 4.09
N GLY A 12 -5.78 -15.05 5.30
CA GLY A 12 -4.83 -15.57 6.29
C GLY A 12 -3.35 -15.29 5.99
N LYS A 13 -3.01 -14.65 4.86
CA LYS A 13 -1.60 -14.35 4.53
C LYS A 13 -1.12 -13.09 5.26
N GLY A 14 0.05 -13.18 5.88
CA GLY A 14 0.81 -12.03 6.36
C GLY A 14 1.46 -11.28 5.19
N ILE A 15 1.22 -9.98 5.07
CA ILE A 15 1.76 -9.16 3.96
C ILE A 15 2.49 -7.95 4.54
N VAL A 16 3.81 -7.88 4.29
CA VAL A 16 4.67 -6.79 4.74
C VAL A 16 4.51 -5.58 3.81
N ILE A 17 4.19 -4.43 4.38
CA ILE A 17 3.98 -3.17 3.66
C ILE A 17 5.15 -2.22 3.95
N THR A 18 5.98 -1.99 2.92
CA THR A 18 7.23 -1.20 3.03
C THR A 18 7.07 0.29 2.68
N ARG A 19 5.85 0.72 2.37
CA ARG A 19 5.50 2.09 1.94
C ARG A 19 5.67 3.11 3.08
N PRO A 20 5.76 4.41 2.77
CA PRO A 20 5.67 5.46 3.79
C PRO A 20 4.40 5.31 4.62
N ALA A 21 4.49 5.56 5.94
CA ALA A 21 3.40 5.33 6.89
C ALA A 21 2.07 5.97 6.43
N LEU A 22 2.11 7.25 6.05
CA LEU A 22 0.93 8.00 5.59
C LEU A 22 0.31 7.47 4.26
N GLN A 23 1.03 6.62 3.53
CA GLN A 23 0.57 6.03 2.26
C GLN A 23 0.23 4.53 2.38
N ALA A 24 0.44 3.93 3.55
CA ALA A 24 0.18 2.51 3.78
C ALA A 24 -1.29 2.22 4.14
N ASP A 25 -2.02 3.19 4.69
CA ASP A 25 -3.36 2.98 5.23
C ASP A 25 -4.37 2.40 4.24
N SER A 26 -4.40 2.93 3.02
CA SER A 26 -5.37 2.49 2.00
C SER A 26 -5.14 1.04 1.58
N ILE A 27 -3.89 0.63 1.40
CA ILE A 27 -3.57 -0.76 1.04
C ILE A 27 -3.79 -1.71 2.23
N CYS A 28 -3.49 -1.29 3.45
CA CYS A 28 -3.79 -2.09 4.64
C CYS A 28 -5.29 -2.37 4.78
N ARG A 29 -6.15 -1.38 4.53
CA ARG A 29 -7.61 -1.56 4.56
C ARG A 29 -8.10 -2.57 3.52
N LEU A 30 -7.64 -2.46 2.27
CA LEU A 30 -7.98 -3.42 1.22
C LEU A 30 -7.55 -4.85 1.59
N LEU A 31 -6.38 -5.01 2.19
CA LEU A 31 -5.91 -6.33 2.62
C LEU A 31 -6.79 -6.92 3.73
N LEU A 32 -7.25 -6.11 4.68
CA LEU A 32 -8.20 -6.54 5.70
C LEU A 32 -9.55 -6.98 5.09
N GLU A 33 -10.06 -6.25 4.09
CA GLU A 33 -11.29 -6.62 3.35
C GLU A 33 -11.16 -7.98 2.64
N HIS A 34 -9.93 -8.35 2.24
CA HIS A 34 -9.61 -9.66 1.67
C HIS A 34 -9.22 -10.73 2.71
N ASN A 35 -9.48 -10.50 3.99
CA ASN A 35 -9.13 -11.38 5.12
C ASN A 35 -7.61 -11.66 5.23
N ALA A 36 -6.76 -10.80 4.69
CA ALA A 36 -5.31 -10.87 4.86
C ALA A 36 -4.86 -10.17 6.16
N VAL A 37 -3.59 -10.35 6.52
CA VAL A 37 -2.98 -9.78 7.71
C VAL A 37 -1.88 -8.79 7.28
N PRO A 38 -2.20 -7.50 7.11
CA PRO A 38 -1.19 -6.50 6.78
C PRO A 38 -0.23 -6.26 7.96
N ILE A 39 1.06 -6.16 7.66
CA ILE A 39 2.14 -5.88 8.61
C ILE A 39 2.83 -4.59 8.16
N ALA A 40 2.53 -3.49 8.83
CA ALA A 40 3.15 -2.20 8.52
C ALA A 40 4.64 -2.22 8.91
N PHE A 41 5.52 -2.01 7.93
CA PHE A 41 6.96 -1.94 8.11
C PHE A 41 7.53 -0.79 7.27
N PRO A 42 7.27 0.48 7.61
CA PRO A 42 7.63 1.61 6.77
C PRO A 42 9.14 1.73 6.62
N THR A 43 9.64 1.52 5.40
CA THR A 43 11.08 1.61 5.06
C THR A 43 11.45 2.93 4.40
N LEU A 44 10.46 3.76 4.09
CA LEU A 44 10.60 5.00 3.34
C LEU A 44 9.99 6.17 4.13
N LEU A 45 10.66 7.30 4.12
CA LEU A 45 10.14 8.58 4.61
C LEU A 45 9.92 9.52 3.43
N ILE A 46 8.79 10.23 3.43
CA ILE A 46 8.55 11.30 2.46
C ILE A 46 9.18 12.57 3.03
N GLN A 47 9.98 13.24 2.21
CA GLN A 47 10.58 14.53 2.53
C GLN A 47 10.17 15.56 1.45
N PRO A 48 10.06 16.84 1.81
CA PRO A 48 9.90 17.90 0.83
C PRO A 48 11.02 17.86 -0.21
N VAL A 49 10.67 18.11 -1.47
CA VAL A 49 11.66 18.30 -2.53
C VAL A 49 12.27 19.69 -2.39
N ALA A 50 13.59 19.81 -2.63
CA ALA A 50 14.29 21.09 -2.54
C ALA A 50 13.77 22.11 -3.57
N ASP A 51 13.41 21.64 -4.77
CA ASP A 51 12.81 22.45 -5.83
C ASP A 51 11.57 21.73 -6.42
N PRO A 52 10.34 22.16 -6.04
CA PRO A 52 9.11 21.60 -6.58
C PRO A 52 8.93 21.80 -8.09
N ALA A 53 9.40 22.92 -8.65
CA ALA A 53 9.22 23.22 -10.07
C ALA A 53 10.09 22.31 -10.93
N LEU A 54 11.36 22.12 -10.53
CA LEU A 54 12.27 21.19 -11.20
C LEU A 54 11.77 19.74 -11.08
N ALA A 55 11.35 19.31 -9.89
CA ALA A 55 10.79 17.97 -9.69
C ALA A 55 9.58 17.72 -10.60
N LYS A 56 8.67 18.70 -10.72
CA LYS A 56 7.50 18.63 -11.62
C LYS A 56 7.89 18.62 -13.10
N ALA A 57 8.97 19.30 -13.48
CA ALA A 57 9.47 19.26 -14.86
C ALA A 57 9.96 17.86 -15.24
N ARG A 58 10.75 17.22 -14.35
CA ARG A 58 11.29 15.87 -14.58
C ARG A 58 10.24 14.77 -14.59
N LEU A 59 9.18 14.90 -13.79
CA LEU A 59 8.05 13.95 -13.80
C LEU A 59 7.35 13.83 -15.15
N ARG A 60 7.38 14.87 -16.01
CA ARG A 60 6.78 14.84 -17.35
C ARG A 60 7.61 14.09 -18.38
N GLU A 61 8.83 13.71 -18.03
CA GLU A 61 9.79 13.00 -18.89
C GLU A 61 9.76 11.48 -18.64
N LEU A 62 8.98 11.00 -17.66
CA LEU A 62 8.79 9.59 -17.27
C LEU A 62 7.50 9.01 -17.87
#